data_AF-A0A517ZRS8-F1
#
_entry.id   AF-A0A517ZRS8-F1
#
_cell.length_a   1.000
_cell.length_b   1.000
_cell.length_c   1.000
_cell.angle_alpha   90.00
_cell.angle_beta   90.00
_cell.angle_gamma   90.00
#
_symmetry.space_group_name_H-M   'P 1'
#
loop_
_entity.id
_entity.type
_entity.pdbx_description
1 polymer ?
#
loop_
_entity_poly.entity_id
_entity_poly.type
_entity_poly.pdbx_seq_one_letter_code
_entity_poly.pdbx_strand_id
1 'polypeptide(L)'
;MSGNGSLSIPRLAFALAGVALISVAFLRGNYLLGLGCGIAYVFVTTAAIWLFAQSLARKQRASRICAITIAILSVPIGLVMAFPAAINSDIQYFIDSQATDRTVRAELKQVFASDPVFSNLSLSTRHLKALNVTISGTLPTRNDLERLRNRILTECPTLKRCALHWNLTLHDSGHRIDSPDRELFPSTEEEG
;
A
#
# COMPACT_ATOMS: atom_id res chain seq x y z
N MET A 1 -9.32 -8.82 -48.67
CA MET A 1 -8.39 -7.67 -48.67
C MET A 1 -8.63 -6.89 -47.39
N SER A 2 -7.59 -6.82 -46.56
CA SER A 2 -7.63 -6.31 -45.19
C SER A 2 -7.87 -4.80 -45.18
N GLY A 3 -8.99 -4.37 -44.60
CA GLY A 3 -9.25 -2.95 -44.36
C GLY A 3 -8.41 -2.48 -43.19
N ASN A 4 -7.28 -1.82 -43.46
CA ASN A 4 -6.52 -1.09 -42.45
C ASN A 4 -7.41 0.01 -41.87
N GLY A 5 -8.03 -0.30 -40.73
CA GLY A 5 -8.81 0.64 -39.94
C GLY A 5 -7.87 1.71 -39.39
N SER A 6 -7.74 2.82 -40.14
CA SER A 6 -7.18 4.06 -39.64
C SER A 6 -7.91 4.44 -38.35
N LEU A 7 -7.27 4.19 -37.20
CA LEU A 7 -7.72 4.70 -35.91
C LEU A 7 -7.81 6.21 -36.04
N SER A 8 -9.02 6.74 -36.07
CA SER A 8 -9.22 8.18 -36.05
C SER A 8 -8.52 8.74 -34.81
N ILE A 9 -7.70 9.77 -34.99
CA ILE A 9 -6.96 10.50 -33.94
C ILE A 9 -7.76 10.65 -32.61
N PRO A 10 -9.06 11.01 -32.62
CA PRO A 10 -9.85 11.08 -31.37
C PRO A 10 -10.05 9.75 -30.64
N ARG A 11 -10.13 8.61 -31.34
CA ARG A 11 -10.25 7.28 -30.71
C ARG A 11 -8.94 6.85 -30.05
N LEU A 12 -7.82 7.16 -30.69
CA LEU A 12 -6.49 6.88 -30.13
C LEU A 12 -6.24 7.73 -28.87
N ALA A 13 -6.58 9.03 -28.92
CA ALA A 13 -6.48 9.92 -27.76
C ALA A 13 -7.35 9.45 -26.58
N PHE A 14 -8.59 9.02 -26.85
CA PHE A 14 -9.47 8.48 -25.82
C PHE A 14 -8.95 7.17 -25.22
N ALA A 15 -8.42 6.27 -26.04
CA ALA A 15 -7.82 5.02 -25.57
C ALA A 15 -6.59 5.28 -24.67
N LEU A 16 -5.70 6.19 -25.08
CA LEU A 16 -4.52 6.57 -24.29
C LEU A 16 -4.92 7.22 -22.96
N ALA A 17 -5.91 8.12 -22.97
CA ALA A 17 -6.44 8.73 -21.75
C ALA A 17 -7.07 7.68 -20.82
N GLY A 18 -7.83 6.72 -21.38
CA GLY A 18 -8.43 5.63 -20.61
C GLY A 18 -7.39 4.73 -19.95
N VAL A 19 -6.34 4.35 -20.68
CA VAL A 19 -5.22 3.56 -20.13
C VAL A 19 -4.51 4.33 -19.02
N ALA A 20 -4.20 5.61 -19.23
CA ALA A 20 -3.56 6.45 -18.22
C ALA A 20 -4.41 6.54 -16.95
N LEU A 21 -5.73 6.75 -17.07
CA LEU A 21 -6.65 6.81 -15.94
C LEU A 21 -6.72 5.49 -15.17
N ILE A 22 -6.76 4.35 -15.88
CA ILE A 22 -6.75 3.02 -15.26
C ILE A 22 -5.43 2.79 -14.49
N SER A 23 -4.30 3.15 -15.08
CA SER A 23 -2.99 3.03 -14.42
C SER A 23 -2.90 3.91 -13.17
N VAL A 24 -3.36 5.16 -13.24
CA VAL A 24 -3.39 6.06 -12.09
C VAL A 24 -4.33 5.54 -10.99
N ALA A 25 -5.50 5.02 -11.36
CA ALA A 25 -6.45 4.44 -10.42
C ALA A 25 -5.88 3.21 -9.71
N PHE A 26 -5.20 2.32 -10.44
CA PHE A 26 -4.49 1.17 -9.86
C PHE A 26 -3.40 1.62 -8.89
N LEU A 27 -2.52 2.52 -9.33
CA LEU A 27 -1.42 3.02 -8.52
C LEU A 27 -1.93 3.69 -7.24
N ARG A 28 -2.98 4.51 -7.34
CA ARG A 28 -3.59 5.16 -6.18
C ARG A 28 -4.24 4.16 -5.23
N GLY A 29 -5.07 3.24 -5.73
CA GLY A 29 -5.73 2.24 -4.89
C GLY A 29 -4.72 1.30 -4.21
N ASN A 30 -3.71 0.86 -4.95
CA ASN A 30 -2.61 0.05 -4.41
C ASN A 30 -1.79 0.84 -3.38
N TYR A 31 -1.52 2.11 -3.65
CA TYR A 31 -0.82 2.98 -2.72
C TYR A 31 -1.64 3.27 -1.46
N LEU A 32 -2.95 3.47 -1.52
CA LEU A 32 -3.71 3.81 -0.32
C LEU A 32 -4.04 2.57 0.53
N LEU A 33 -4.42 1.47 -0.11
CA LEU A 33 -5.10 0.36 0.56
C LEU A 33 -4.59 -1.03 0.12
N GLY A 34 -3.54 -1.09 -0.70
CA GLY A 34 -2.95 -2.33 -1.19
C GLY A 34 -3.62 -2.92 -2.44
N LEU A 35 -3.10 -4.06 -2.88
CA LEU A 35 -3.38 -4.64 -4.21
C LEU A 35 -4.88 -4.83 -4.50
N GLY A 36 -5.63 -5.35 -3.52
CA GLY A 36 -7.06 -5.63 -3.67
C GLY A 36 -7.87 -4.36 -3.98
N CYS A 37 -7.57 -3.26 -3.29
CA CYS A 37 -8.19 -1.97 -3.59
C CYS A 37 -7.70 -1.38 -4.91
N GLY A 38 -6.42 -1.55 -5.27
CA GLY A 38 -5.91 -1.19 -6.60
C GLY A 38 -6.72 -1.82 -7.72
N ILE A 39 -7.02 -3.12 -7.60
CA ILE A 39 -7.84 -3.86 -8.57
C ILE A 39 -9.28 -3.34 -8.59
N ALA A 40 -9.91 -3.12 -7.44
CA ALA A 40 -11.26 -2.56 -7.36
C ALA A 40 -11.35 -1.19 -8.04
N TYR A 41 -10.34 -0.33 -7.84
CA TYR A 41 -10.25 0.98 -8.47
C TYR A 41 -10.16 0.87 -10.00
N VAL A 42 -9.43 -0.12 -10.52
CA VAL A 42 -9.37 -0.41 -11.97
C VAL A 42 -10.73 -0.80 -12.52
N PHE A 43 -11.45 -1.71 -11.86
CA PHE A 43 -12.77 -2.16 -12.32
C PHE A 43 -13.78 -1.00 -12.38
N VAL A 44 -13.83 -0.21 -11.31
CA VAL A 44 -14.74 0.95 -11.24
C VAL A 44 -14.39 1.99 -12.29
N THR A 45 -13.10 2.30 -12.48
CA THR A 45 -12.63 3.25 -13.49
C THR A 45 -12.93 2.76 -14.91
N THR A 46 -12.71 1.47 -15.17
CA THR A 46 -13.00 0.85 -16.48
C THR A 46 -14.49 0.87 -16.78
N ALA A 47 -15.34 0.54 -15.80
CA ALA A 47 -16.80 0.62 -15.92
C ALA A 47 -17.26 2.05 -16.22
N ALA A 48 -16.70 3.05 -15.53
CA ALA A 48 -17.00 4.46 -15.79
C ALA A 48 -16.59 4.89 -17.20
N ILE A 49 -15.37 4.56 -17.64
CA ILE A 49 -14.88 4.84 -19.01
C ILE A 49 -15.78 4.18 -20.04
N TRP A 50 -16.18 2.92 -19.81
CA TRP A 50 -17.05 2.18 -20.73
C TRP A 50 -18.43 2.82 -20.85
N LEU A 51 -19.06 3.20 -19.73
CA LEU A 51 -20.34 3.91 -19.72
C LEU A 51 -20.24 5.26 -20.43
N PHE A 52 -19.16 6.02 -20.19
CA PHE A 52 -18.89 7.28 -20.91
C PHE A 52 -18.74 7.05 -22.41
N ALA A 53 -17.95 6.06 -22.83
CA ALA A 53 -17.77 5.73 -24.24
C ALA A 53 -19.09 5.30 -24.92
N GLN A 54 -19.91 4.52 -24.23
CA GLN A 54 -21.22 4.08 -24.72
C GLN A 54 -22.19 5.26 -24.87
N SER A 55 -22.14 6.24 -23.96
CA SER A 55 -22.95 7.45 -24.04
C SER A 55 -22.57 8.36 -25.20
N LEU A 56 -21.27 8.46 -25.51
CA LEU A 56 -20.75 9.24 -26.64
C LEU A 56 -21.07 8.59 -27.99
N ALA A 57 -21.13 7.26 -28.04
CA ALA A 57 -21.48 6.53 -29.27
C ALA A 57 -22.95 6.68 -29.69
N ARG A 58 -23.87 6.96 -28.74
CA ARG A 58 -25.30 7.14 -29.02
C ARG A 58 -25.61 8.59 -29.46
N LYS A 59 -25.64 8.84 -30.78
CA LYS A 59 -25.84 10.13 -31.46
C LYS A 59 -27.26 10.79 -31.37
N GLN A 60 -27.98 10.76 -30.25
CA GLN A 60 -29.28 11.46 -30.13
C GLN A 60 -29.30 12.46 -28.98
N ARG A 61 -30.19 13.47 -28.99
CA ARG A 61 -30.37 14.53 -27.96
C ARG A 61 -30.33 14.05 -26.50
N ALA A 62 -30.65 12.78 -26.26
CA ALA A 62 -30.42 12.07 -24.99
C ALA A 62 -28.95 12.05 -24.53
N SER A 63 -27.99 12.35 -25.41
CA SER A 63 -26.54 12.36 -25.18
C SER A 63 -26.10 13.41 -24.15
N ARG A 64 -26.70 14.61 -24.13
CA ARG A 64 -26.37 15.61 -23.08
C ARG A 64 -26.89 15.20 -21.71
N ILE A 65 -28.14 14.72 -21.65
CA ILE A 65 -28.73 14.25 -20.38
C ILE A 65 -27.96 13.02 -19.90
N CYS A 66 -27.65 12.06 -20.76
CA CYS A 66 -26.88 10.86 -20.41
C CYS A 66 -25.45 11.20 -19.97
N ALA A 67 -24.76 12.14 -20.65
CA ALA A 67 -23.45 12.62 -20.22
C ALA A 67 -23.50 13.35 -18.87
N ILE A 68 -24.53 14.18 -18.63
CA ILE A 68 -24.76 14.84 -17.34
C ILE A 68 -25.07 13.81 -16.24
N THR A 69 -25.92 12.82 -16.50
CA THR A 69 -26.25 11.75 -15.54
C THR A 69 -25.01 10.92 -15.22
N ILE A 70 -24.19 10.57 -16.21
CA ILE A 70 -22.93 9.85 -16.00
C ILE A 70 -21.93 10.73 -15.24
N ALA A 71 -21.82 12.02 -15.57
CA ALA A 71 -20.99 12.95 -14.82
C ALA A 71 -21.43 13.01 -13.34
N ILE A 72 -22.72 13.19 -13.08
CA ILE A 72 -23.31 13.22 -11.74
C ILE A 72 -23.10 11.88 -11.00
N LEU A 73 -23.19 10.73 -11.68
CA LEU A 73 -22.93 9.43 -11.06
C LEU A 73 -21.43 9.15 -10.85
N SER A 74 -20.56 9.73 -11.70
CA SER A 74 -19.11 9.54 -11.63
C SER A 74 -18.44 10.44 -10.60
N VAL A 75 -19.02 11.61 -10.29
CA VAL A 75 -18.50 12.55 -9.28
C VAL A 75 -18.42 11.90 -7.89
N PRO A 76 -19.48 11.26 -7.35
CA PRO A 76 -19.42 10.56 -6.06
C PRO A 76 -18.35 9.48 -6.05
N ILE A 77 -18.24 8.69 -7.12
CA ILE A 77 -17.23 7.64 -7.26
C ILE A 77 -15.82 8.27 -7.24
N GLY A 78 -15.59 9.32 -8.02
CA GLY A 78 -14.32 10.04 -8.04
C GLY A 78 -13.98 10.64 -6.68
N LEU A 79 -14.99 11.13 -5.94
CA LEU A 79 -14.82 11.71 -4.60
C LEU A 79 -14.49 10.63 -3.56
N VAL A 80 -15.11 9.45 -3.64
CA VAL A 80 -14.76 8.27 -2.81
C VAL A 80 -13.33 7.82 -3.08
N MET A 81 -12.90 7.79 -4.34
CA MET A 81 -11.54 7.38 -4.71
C MET A 81 -10.50 8.44 -4.38
N ALA A 82 -10.88 9.73 -4.41
CA ALA A 82 -9.99 10.84 -4.11
C ALA A 82 -9.84 11.04 -2.60
N PHE A 83 -10.93 10.94 -1.85
CA PHE A 83 -10.99 11.18 -0.41
C PHE A 83 -11.71 10.03 0.31
N PRO A 84 -11.15 8.81 0.31
CA PRO A 84 -11.77 7.67 1.00
C PRO A 84 -12.05 7.98 2.48
N ALA A 85 -11.15 8.73 3.10
CA ALA A 85 -11.19 9.19 4.48
C ALA A 85 -12.34 10.15 4.83
N ALA A 86 -12.82 10.92 3.84
CA ALA A 86 -13.93 11.86 4.06
C ALA A 86 -15.29 11.14 4.17
N ILE A 87 -15.35 9.86 3.76
CA ILE A 87 -16.59 9.08 3.69
C ILE A 87 -16.66 8.07 4.83
N ASN A 88 -15.52 7.49 5.21
CA ASN A 88 -15.45 6.62 6.37
C ASN A 88 -14.09 6.78 7.07
N SER A 89 -14.13 7.16 8.36
CA SER A 89 -12.96 7.28 9.22
C SER A 89 -12.21 5.95 9.40
N ASP A 90 -12.88 4.81 9.28
CA ASP A 90 -12.24 3.50 9.36
C ASP A 90 -11.29 3.27 8.18
N ILE A 91 -11.60 3.87 7.02
CA ILE A 91 -10.71 3.80 5.85
C ILE A 91 -9.44 4.62 6.09
N GLN A 92 -9.55 5.75 6.79
CA GLN A 92 -8.38 6.54 7.19
C GLN A 92 -7.46 5.72 8.11
N TYR A 93 -8.02 4.96 9.06
CA TYR A 93 -7.24 4.03 9.88
C TYR A 93 -6.45 3.01 9.05
N PHE A 94 -7.07 2.41 8.02
CA PHE A 94 -6.37 1.49 7.12
C PHE A 94 -5.28 2.17 6.28
N ILE A 95 -5.54 3.38 5.78
CA ILE A 95 -4.56 4.18 5.03
C ILE A 95 -3.36 4.51 5.92
N ASP A 96 -3.60 4.95 7.14
CA ASP A 96 -2.54 5.31 8.10
C ASP A 96 -1.75 4.08 8.53
N SER A 97 -2.42 2.94 8.72
CA SER A 97 -1.76 1.65 9.01
C SER A 97 -0.87 1.18 7.85
N GLN A 98 -1.34 1.29 6.61
CA GLN A 98 -0.55 0.97 5.41
C GLN A 98 0.61 1.93 5.19
N ALA A 99 0.40 3.23 5.43
CA ALA A 99 1.46 4.23 5.38
C ALA A 99 2.53 3.93 6.43
N THR A 100 2.12 3.62 7.66
CA THR A 100 3.00 3.22 8.76
C THR A 100 3.82 1.99 8.41
N ASP A 101 3.20 0.93 7.87
CA ASP A 101 3.89 -0.29 7.44
C ASP A 101 4.98 -0.01 6.40
N ARG A 102 4.72 0.87 5.43
CA ARG A 102 5.71 1.23 4.41
C ARG A 102 6.86 2.03 4.98
N THR A 103 6.57 3.01 5.82
CA THR A 103 7.60 3.82 6.49
C THR A 103 8.49 2.91 7.33
N VAL A 104 7.90 2.03 8.15
CA VAL A 104 8.64 1.07 8.97
C VAL A 104 9.49 0.13 8.13
N ARG A 105 8.94 -0.42 7.04
CA ARG A 105 9.69 -1.25 6.09
C ARG A 105 10.87 -0.51 5.47
N ALA A 106 10.68 0.77 5.11
CA ALA A 106 11.73 1.58 4.51
C ALA A 106 12.85 1.91 5.51
N GLU A 107 12.48 2.34 6.72
CA GLU A 107 13.41 2.62 7.82
C GLU A 107 14.25 1.37 8.17
N LEU A 108 13.60 0.22 8.37
CA LEU A 108 14.31 -1.02 8.72
C LEU A 108 15.18 -1.55 7.58
N LYS A 109 14.72 -1.45 6.33
CA LYS A 109 15.57 -1.77 5.16
C LYS A 109 16.79 -0.87 5.07
N GLN A 110 16.65 0.41 5.41
CA GLN A 110 17.78 1.35 5.45
C GLN A 110 18.78 0.95 6.53
N VAL A 111 18.32 0.58 7.72
CA VAL A 111 19.18 0.06 8.80
C VAL A 111 19.92 -1.19 8.34
N PHE A 112 19.22 -2.15 7.72
CA PHE A 112 19.85 -3.40 7.24
C PHE A 112 20.82 -3.17 6.09
N ALA A 113 20.54 -2.22 5.19
CA ALA A 113 21.43 -1.90 4.08
C ALA A 113 22.69 -1.15 4.52
N SER A 114 22.62 -0.41 5.63
CA SER A 114 23.73 0.40 6.12
C SER A 114 24.86 -0.38 6.80
N ASP A 115 24.59 -1.62 7.26
CA ASP A 115 25.59 -2.45 7.94
C ASP A 115 25.59 -3.87 7.36
N PRO A 116 26.72 -4.35 6.80
CA PRO A 116 26.79 -5.67 6.19
C PRO A 116 26.54 -6.80 7.19
N VAL A 117 26.72 -6.57 8.50
CA VAL A 117 26.41 -7.56 9.54
C VAL A 117 24.93 -7.95 9.54
N PHE A 118 24.05 -7.06 9.07
CA PHE A 118 22.61 -7.24 9.05
C PHE A 118 22.08 -7.73 7.70
N SER A 119 22.93 -8.06 6.73
CA SER A 119 22.50 -8.44 5.37
C SER A 119 21.66 -9.72 5.32
N ASN A 120 21.83 -10.61 6.30
CA ASN A 120 21.09 -11.87 6.41
C ASN A 120 19.76 -11.72 7.17
N LEU A 121 19.39 -10.50 7.53
CA LEU A 121 18.11 -10.20 8.16
C LEU A 121 17.04 -9.98 7.09
N SER A 122 15.88 -10.54 7.37
CA SER A 122 14.67 -10.44 6.58
C SER A 122 13.58 -9.85 7.46
N LEU A 123 12.65 -9.14 6.81
CA LEU A 123 11.56 -8.48 7.48
C LEU A 123 10.23 -9.00 6.94
N SER A 124 9.37 -9.41 7.86
CA SER A 124 7.97 -9.71 7.58
C SER A 124 7.11 -8.77 8.41
N THR A 125 6.02 -8.27 7.84
CA THR A 125 5.04 -7.50 8.60
C THR A 125 3.67 -8.13 8.44
N ARG A 126 2.91 -8.19 9.53
CA ARG A 126 1.56 -8.74 9.58
C ARG A 126 0.64 -7.76 10.27
N HIS A 127 -0.48 -7.47 9.61
CA HIS A 127 -1.51 -6.58 10.12
C HIS A 127 -2.54 -7.43 10.87
N LEU A 128 -2.59 -7.29 12.19
CA LEU A 128 -3.65 -7.89 13.04
C LEU A 128 -4.45 -6.74 13.66
N LYS A 129 -4.43 -6.58 14.98
CA LYS A 129 -4.95 -5.38 15.68
C LYS A 129 -3.98 -4.20 15.58
N ALA A 130 -2.68 -4.49 15.65
CA ALA A 130 -1.59 -3.55 15.42
C ALA A 130 -0.68 -4.09 14.30
N LEU A 131 0.22 -3.22 13.81
CA LEU A 131 1.28 -3.64 12.90
C LEU A 131 2.30 -4.47 13.69
N ASN A 132 2.36 -5.77 13.40
CA ASN A 132 3.36 -6.67 13.94
C ASN A 132 4.50 -6.81 12.95
N VAL A 133 5.70 -6.46 13.40
CA VAL A 133 6.92 -6.53 12.62
C VAL A 133 7.74 -7.70 13.13
N THR A 134 8.06 -8.65 12.26
CA THR A 134 8.94 -9.77 12.57
C THR A 134 10.25 -9.59 11.85
N ILE A 135 11.34 -9.51 12.61
CA ILE A 135 12.70 -9.53 12.08
C ILE A 135 13.21 -10.96 12.20
N SER A 136 13.53 -11.59 11.07
CA SER A 136 14.00 -12.97 11.00
C SER A 136 15.34 -13.07 10.30
N GLY A 137 16.24 -13.92 10.78
CA GLY A 137 17.53 -14.12 10.13
C GLY A 137 18.61 -14.61 11.08
N THR A 138 19.86 -14.49 10.64
CA THR A 138 21.03 -14.89 11.41
C THR A 138 21.86 -13.68 11.80
N LEU A 139 22.33 -13.66 13.05
CA LEU A 139 23.29 -12.68 13.56
C LEU A 139 24.56 -13.38 14.03
N PRO A 140 25.75 -12.77 13.90
CA PRO A 140 26.98 -13.38 14.37
C PRO A 140 27.01 -13.55 15.88
N THR A 141 26.72 -12.48 16.63
CA THR A 141 26.83 -12.46 18.10
C THR A 141 25.65 -11.77 18.78
N ARG A 142 25.52 -12.00 20.10
CA ARG A 142 24.55 -11.29 20.94
C ARG A 142 24.82 -9.77 21.03
N ASN A 143 26.08 -9.34 20.94
CA ASN A 143 26.42 -7.92 20.94
C ASN A 143 25.88 -7.21 19.67
N ASP A 144 25.84 -7.92 18.54
CA ASP A 144 25.25 -7.40 17.30
C ASP A 144 23.74 -7.21 17.43
N LEU A 145 23.06 -8.06 18.21
CA LEU A 145 21.65 -7.90 18.52
C LEU A 145 21.40 -6.63 19.34
N GLU A 146 22.20 -6.38 20.38
CA GLU A 146 22.08 -5.16 21.19
C GLU A 146 22.38 -3.91 20.37
N ARG A 147 23.40 -3.97 19.51
CA ARG A 147 23.71 -2.90 18.56
C ARG A 147 22.55 -2.64 17.60
N LEU A 148 21.93 -3.69 17.06
CA LEU A 148 20.76 -3.58 16.19
C LEU A 148 19.57 -2.95 16.93
N ARG A 149 19.30 -3.38 18.16
CA ARG A 149 18.25 -2.80 19.02
C ARG A 149 18.45 -1.30 19.24
N ASN A 150 19.66 -0.89 19.59
CA ASN A 150 19.99 0.52 19.83
C ASN A 150 19.85 1.38 18.57
N ARG A 151 20.25 0.85 17.41
CA ARG A 151 20.06 1.55 16.12
C ARG A 151 18.59 1.69 15.77
N ILE A 152 17.81 0.62 15.91
CA ILE A 152 16.37 0.66 15.66
C ILE A 152 15.68 1.70 16.57
N LEU A 153 16.05 1.77 17.85
CA LEU A 153 15.51 2.77 18.78
C LEU A 153 15.82 4.22 18.39
N THR A 154 16.95 4.44 17.74
CA THR A 154 17.46 5.78 17.39
C THR A 154 17.00 6.21 16.00
N GLU A 155 17.07 5.30 15.03
CA GLU A 155 16.86 5.57 13.60
C GLU A 155 15.43 5.27 13.14
N CYS A 156 14.65 4.48 13.89
CA CYS A 156 13.29 4.07 13.51
C CYS A 156 12.24 4.56 14.53
N PRO A 157 11.91 5.87 14.56
CA PRO A 157 10.93 6.40 15.52
C PRO A 157 9.53 5.85 15.27
N THR A 158 9.20 5.50 14.02
CA THR A 158 7.88 5.00 13.62
C THR A 158 7.62 3.60 14.18
N LEU A 159 8.66 2.78 14.32
CA LEU A 159 8.57 1.43 14.88
C LEU A 159 8.15 1.42 16.36
N LYS A 160 8.33 2.53 17.09
CA LYS A 160 7.92 2.66 18.51
C LYS A 160 6.44 2.49 18.76
N ARG A 161 5.62 2.60 17.72
CA ARG A 161 4.16 2.44 17.78
C ARG A 161 3.71 1.04 17.33
N CYS A 162 4.65 0.13 17.06
CA CYS A 162 4.39 -1.17 16.48
C CYS A 162 4.88 -2.28 17.39
N ALA A 163 4.32 -3.48 17.25
CA ALA A 163 4.81 -4.63 18.00
C ALA A 163 5.98 -5.27 17.24
N LEU A 164 7.13 -5.42 17.90
CA LEU A 164 8.31 -6.06 17.32
C LEU A 164 8.48 -7.49 17.85
N HIS A 165 8.74 -8.41 16.93
CA HIS A 165 8.99 -9.81 17.22
C HIS A 165 10.32 -10.23 16.63
N TRP A 166 11.16 -10.86 17.45
CA TRP A 166 12.44 -11.40 17.01
C TRP A 166 12.31 -12.87 16.70
N ASN A 167 12.80 -13.27 15.53
CA ASN A 167 12.99 -14.67 15.16
C ASN A 167 14.41 -14.85 14.61
N LEU A 168 15.39 -14.72 15.50
CA LEU A 168 16.80 -14.66 15.15
C LEU A 168 17.54 -15.92 15.57
N THR A 169 18.56 -16.31 14.80
CA THR A 169 19.48 -17.38 15.18
C THR A 169 20.88 -16.79 15.33
N LEU A 170 21.50 -16.97 16.50
CA LEU A 170 22.86 -16.52 16.77
C LEU A 170 23.86 -17.58 16.27
N HIS A 171 24.84 -17.17 15.46
CA HIS A 171 25.81 -18.10 14.88
C HIS A 171 26.83 -18.60 15.91
N ASP A 172 27.22 -17.75 16.86
CA ASP A 172 28.20 -18.09 17.90
C ASP A 172 27.74 -19.21 18.85
N SER A 173 26.46 -19.24 19.17
CA SER A 173 25.86 -20.07 20.21
C SER A 173 24.86 -21.07 19.65
N GLY A 174 24.48 -20.94 18.38
CA GLY A 174 23.39 -21.72 17.78
C GLY A 174 22.02 -21.44 18.42
N HIS A 175 21.93 -20.44 19.30
CA HIS A 175 20.73 -20.16 20.06
C HIS A 175 19.71 -19.42 19.21
N ARG A 176 18.47 -19.90 19.21
CA ARG A 176 17.35 -19.25 18.52
C ARG A 176 16.57 -18.39 19.51
N ILE A 177 16.47 -17.10 19.19
CA ILE A 177 15.67 -16.12 19.90
C ILE A 177 14.35 -16.00 19.16
N ASP A 178 13.30 -16.53 19.76
CA ASP A 178 11.92 -16.48 19.26
C ASP A 178 11.06 -15.81 20.33
N SER A 179 11.11 -14.48 20.40
CA SER A 179 10.44 -13.73 21.46
C SER A 179 9.96 -12.35 21.01
N PRO A 180 8.78 -11.90 21.53
CA PRO A 180 8.37 -10.51 21.40
C PRO A 180 9.29 -9.62 22.23
N ASP A 181 9.65 -8.46 21.69
CA ASP A 181 10.46 -7.50 22.44
C ASP A 181 9.60 -6.65 23.37
N ARG A 182 9.27 -7.21 24.54
CA ARG A 182 8.48 -6.52 25.57
C ARG A 182 9.25 -5.40 26.26
N GLU A 183 10.59 -5.44 26.24
CA GLU A 183 11.44 -4.42 26.84
C GLU A 183 11.49 -3.15 25.99
N LEU A 184 11.51 -3.31 24.67
CA LEU A 184 11.45 -2.17 23.74
C LEU A 184 10.02 -1.68 23.48
N PHE A 185 9.01 -2.55 23.61
CA PHE A 185 7.62 -2.22 23.30
C PHE A 185 6.66 -2.90 24.30
N PRO A 186 6.26 -2.22 25.38
CA PRO A 186 5.24 -2.74 26.27
C PRO A 186 3.94 -2.92 25.47
N SER A 187 3.29 -4.07 25.66
CA SER A 187 1.96 -4.31 25.12
C SER A 187 1.05 -3.18 25.59
N THR A 188 0.38 -2.51 24.65
CA THR A 188 -0.58 -1.42 24.90
C THR A 188 -1.83 -1.88 25.68
N GLU A 189 -1.78 -3.07 26.30
CA GLU A 189 -2.83 -3.69 27.10
C GLU A 189 -2.71 -3.34 28.60
N GLU A 190 -1.73 -2.54 29.03
CA GLU A 190 -1.56 -2.12 30.44
C GLU A 190 -2.16 -0.75 30.79
N GLU A 191 -2.81 -0.05 29.86
CA GLU A 191 -3.62 1.16 30.16
C GLU A 191 -5.12 0.84 30.15
N GLY A 192 -5.53 -0.07 31.04
CA GLY A 192 -6.94 -0.36 31.38
C GLY A 192 -7.27 0.09 32.79
#